data_AF-A0A9Q8IME8-F1
#
_entry.id   AF-A0A9Q8IME8-F1
#
_cell.length_a   1.000
_cell.length_b   1.000
_cell.length_c   1.000
_cell.angle_alpha   90.00
_cell.angle_beta   90.00
_cell.angle_gamma   90.00
#
_symmetry.space_group_name_H-M   'P 1'
#
loop_
_entity.id
_entity.type
_entity.pdbx_description
1 polymer ?
#
loop_
_entity_poly.entity_id
_entity_poly.type
_entity_poly.pdbx_seq_one_letter_code
_entity_poly.pdbx_strand_id
1 'polypeptide(L)'
;MNKTIKQMADIMGINKLRIYRFIDKNDIKSSKTINGAKTYDKTAQTLIYNNFGYQNDDYIKGSDNKADKNIIEEKNEFIKFIKDEVEEKNNQIDNLQKMLDQQQQLSLQDKNTISEQKQKLKSMQLMIDYNDNNDDKTDNKNDNLKKHWWKFWI
;
A
#
# COMPACT_ATOMS: atom_id res chain seq x y z
N MET A 1 -29.99 -5.84 37.65
CA MET A 1 -29.31 -5.39 38.89
C MET A 1 -28.52 -4.13 38.61
N ASN A 2 -28.48 -3.18 39.55
CA ASN A 2 -27.73 -1.94 39.37
C ASN A 2 -26.25 -2.18 39.69
N LYS A 3 -25.37 -1.79 38.77
CA LYS A 3 -23.91 -1.98 38.90
C LYS A 3 -23.19 -0.66 39.15
N THR A 4 -22.10 -0.72 39.88
CA THR A 4 -21.18 0.41 40.09
C THR A 4 -20.18 0.54 38.96
N ILE A 5 -19.56 1.71 38.80
CA ILE A 5 -18.46 1.91 37.83
C ILE A 5 -17.31 0.96 38.06
N LYS A 6 -16.99 0.64 39.32
CA LYS A 6 -15.95 -0.35 39.64
C LYS A 6 -16.29 -1.71 39.05
N GLN A 7 -17.49 -2.21 39.30
CA GLN A 7 -17.93 -3.49 38.76
C GLN A 7 -17.97 -3.49 37.23
N MET A 8 -18.46 -2.40 36.62
CA MET A 8 -18.48 -2.25 35.16
C MET A 8 -17.06 -2.26 34.57
N ALA A 9 -16.12 -1.54 35.19
CA ALA A 9 -14.71 -1.52 34.80
C ALA A 9 -14.07 -2.89 34.91
N ASP A 10 -14.29 -3.59 36.02
CA ASP A 10 -13.73 -4.91 36.28
C ASP A 10 -14.29 -5.95 35.27
N ILE A 11 -15.58 -5.86 34.92
CA ILE A 11 -16.24 -6.71 33.90
C ILE A 11 -15.68 -6.46 32.50
N MET A 12 -15.48 -5.19 32.13
CA MET A 12 -14.98 -4.79 30.81
C MET A 12 -13.44 -4.89 30.68
N GLY A 13 -12.71 -5.04 31.79
CA GLY A 13 -11.25 -4.96 31.80
C GLY A 13 -10.72 -3.57 31.44
N ILE A 14 -11.51 -2.50 31.64
CA ILE A 14 -11.12 -1.12 31.27
C ILE A 14 -10.91 -0.24 32.50
N ASN A 15 -10.12 0.83 32.33
CA ASN A 15 -9.86 1.78 33.41
C ASN A 15 -11.15 2.53 33.81
N LYS A 16 -11.45 2.58 35.12
CA LYS A 16 -12.60 3.31 35.70
C LYS A 16 -12.69 4.75 35.21
N LEU A 17 -11.56 5.44 35.04
CA LEU A 17 -11.50 6.82 34.58
C LEU A 17 -12.04 6.98 33.16
N ARG A 18 -11.89 5.98 32.28
CA ARG A 18 -12.49 6.01 30.94
C ARG A 18 -14.02 5.98 31.02
N ILE A 19 -14.56 5.18 31.93
CA ILE A 19 -16.01 5.12 32.16
C ILE A 19 -16.51 6.43 32.76
N TYR A 20 -15.81 7.00 33.75
CA TYR A 20 -16.15 8.32 34.31
C TYR A 20 -16.20 9.40 33.25
N ARG A 21 -15.15 9.50 32.41
CA ARG A 21 -15.10 10.47 31.30
C ARG A 21 -16.27 10.32 30.33
N PHE A 22 -16.67 9.09 30.03
CA PHE A 22 -17.80 8.83 29.15
C PHE A 22 -19.13 9.25 29.81
N ILE A 23 -19.31 8.94 31.09
CA ILE A 23 -20.50 9.31 31.87
C ILE A 23 -20.64 10.82 31.94
N ASP A 24 -19.55 11.54 32.25
CA ASP A 24 -19.53 12.99 32.35
C ASP A 24 -19.77 13.66 30.99
N LYS A 25 -19.20 13.10 29.91
CA LYS A 25 -19.40 13.63 28.55
C LYS A 25 -20.84 13.50 28.03
N ASN A 26 -21.56 12.47 28.46
CA ASN A 26 -22.91 12.16 27.98
C ASN A 26 -23.99 12.44 29.04
N ASP A 27 -23.64 13.15 30.12
CA ASP A 27 -24.53 13.51 31.21
C ASP A 27 -25.37 12.33 31.76
N ILE A 28 -24.74 11.15 31.88
CA ILE A 28 -25.43 9.92 32.29
C ILE A 28 -25.71 9.98 33.80
N LYS A 29 -26.99 10.08 34.16
CA LYS A 29 -27.42 10.16 35.55
C LYS A 29 -27.26 8.83 36.28
N SER A 30 -26.70 8.90 37.49
CA SER A 30 -26.68 7.76 38.42
C SER A 30 -28.08 7.51 38.98
N SER A 31 -28.43 6.24 39.16
CA SER A 31 -29.72 5.84 39.72
C SER A 31 -29.77 6.02 41.24
N LYS A 32 -28.82 5.39 41.94
CA LYS A 32 -28.74 5.40 43.41
C LYS A 32 -27.29 5.39 43.87
N THR A 33 -27.05 5.90 45.07
CA THR A 33 -25.76 5.77 45.75
C THR A 33 -25.88 4.71 46.83
N ILE A 34 -25.14 3.61 46.70
CA ILE A 34 -25.10 2.52 47.68
C ILE A 34 -23.69 2.44 48.24
N ASN A 35 -23.54 2.51 49.57
CA ASN A 35 -22.24 2.48 50.26
C ASN A 35 -21.24 3.50 49.69
N GLY A 36 -21.69 4.72 49.40
CA GLY A 36 -20.87 5.79 48.83
C GLY A 36 -20.52 5.63 47.34
N ALA A 37 -20.92 4.53 46.69
CA ALA A 37 -20.69 4.31 45.27
C ALA A 37 -21.94 4.59 44.43
N LYS A 38 -21.77 5.36 43.35
CA LYS A 38 -22.83 5.60 42.35
C LYS A 38 -23.12 4.29 41.59
N THR A 39 -24.39 3.92 41.54
CA THR A 39 -24.92 2.78 40.78
C THR A 39 -25.75 3.27 39.60
N TYR A 40 -25.74 2.50 38.52
CA TYR A 40 -26.39 2.85 37.26
C TYR A 40 -27.48 1.83 36.94
N ASP A 41 -28.61 2.30 36.40
CA ASP A 41 -29.70 1.42 35.97
C ASP A 41 -29.33 0.62 34.72
N LYS A 42 -30.13 -0.39 34.38
CA LYS A 42 -29.86 -1.28 33.24
C LYS A 42 -29.71 -0.49 31.92
N THR A 43 -30.51 0.54 31.71
CA THR A 43 -30.45 1.41 30.51
C THR A 43 -29.12 2.16 30.40
N ALA A 44 -28.70 2.81 31.49
CA ALA A 44 -27.41 3.50 31.57
C ALA A 44 -26.23 2.52 31.42
N GLN A 45 -26.33 1.34 32.02
CA GLN A 45 -25.34 0.26 31.86
C GLN A 45 -25.22 -0.18 30.39
N THR A 46 -26.34 -0.42 29.69
CA THR A 46 -26.33 -0.81 28.26
C THR A 46 -25.67 0.26 27.40
N LEU A 47 -25.97 1.55 27.62
CA LEU A 47 -25.32 2.64 26.90
C LEU A 47 -23.80 2.66 27.10
N ILE A 48 -23.36 2.46 28.34
CA ILE A 48 -21.93 2.38 28.68
C ILE A 48 -21.29 1.17 28.00
N TYR A 49 -21.86 -0.02 28.12
CA TYR A 49 -21.31 -1.24 27.52
C TYR A 49 -21.24 -1.14 25.99
N ASN A 50 -22.30 -0.66 25.35
CA ASN A 50 -22.36 -0.49 23.89
C ASN A 50 -21.29 0.48 23.39
N ASN A 51 -21.06 1.60 24.08
CA ASN A 51 -20.02 2.55 23.70
C ASN A 51 -18.61 1.92 23.73
N PHE A 52 -18.35 1.01 24.66
CA PHE A 52 -17.06 0.32 24.78
C PHE A 52 -17.00 -1.00 24.00
N GLY A 53 -18.01 -1.32 23.18
CA GLY A 53 -18.06 -2.54 22.40
C GLY A 53 -18.19 -3.81 23.23
N TYR A 54 -18.63 -3.70 24.49
CA TYR A 54 -18.77 -4.85 25.38
C TYR A 54 -20.10 -5.56 25.12
N GLN A 55 -20.03 -6.74 24.51
CA GLN A 55 -21.19 -7.56 24.21
C GLN A 55 -21.49 -8.50 25.39
N ASN A 56 -22.45 -8.12 26.24
CA ASN A 56 -23.04 -9.06 27.20
C ASN A 56 -24.32 -9.67 26.60
N ASP A 57 -24.40 -11.00 26.55
CA ASP A 57 -25.60 -11.73 26.10
C ASP A 57 -26.87 -11.36 26.89
N ASP A 58 -26.73 -10.98 28.16
CA ASP A 58 -27.84 -10.55 29.05
C ASP A 58 -28.47 -9.18 28.70
N TYR A 59 -27.79 -8.38 27.86
CA TYR A 59 -28.18 -7.01 27.52
C TYR A 59 -28.46 -6.83 26.02
N ILE A 60 -28.16 -7.85 25.18
CA ILE A 60 -28.37 -7.83 23.73
C ILE A 60 -29.81 -8.21 23.34
N LYS A 61 -30.56 -8.93 24.18
CA LYS A 61 -31.93 -9.43 23.88
C LYS A 61 -33.05 -8.38 23.82
N GLY A 62 -32.75 -7.09 23.65
CA GLY A 62 -33.74 -6.01 23.82
C GLY A 62 -33.83 -4.97 22.70
N SER A 63 -33.12 -5.13 21.58
CA SER A 63 -33.21 -4.16 20.48
C SER A 63 -33.61 -4.86 19.17
N ASP A 64 -34.85 -5.36 19.13
CA ASP A 64 -35.55 -5.64 17.86
C ASP A 64 -36.03 -4.32 17.24
N ASN A 65 -35.13 -3.33 17.16
CA ASN A 65 -35.43 -2.06 16.52
C ASN A 65 -35.09 -2.21 15.04
N LYS A 66 -36.12 -2.08 14.18
CA LYS A 66 -35.99 -2.06 12.72
C LYS A 66 -34.90 -1.09 12.21
N ALA A 67 -34.59 -0.06 13.00
CA ALA A 67 -33.49 0.89 12.76
C ALA A 67 -32.09 0.25 12.89
N ASP A 68 -31.86 -0.65 13.84
CA ASP A 68 -30.57 -1.34 14.00
C ASP A 68 -30.30 -2.28 12.82
N LYS A 69 -31.35 -2.91 12.27
CA LYS A 69 -31.22 -3.76 11.08
C LYS A 69 -30.82 -2.96 9.84
N ASN A 70 -31.43 -1.80 9.61
CA ASN A 70 -31.05 -0.90 8.52
C ASN A 70 -29.61 -0.40 8.66
N ILE A 71 -29.19 -0.03 9.88
CA ILE A 71 -27.80 0.40 10.14
C ILE A 71 -26.81 -0.75 9.90
N ILE A 72 -27.18 -1.98 10.22
CA ILE A 72 -26.36 -3.17 9.95
C ILE A 72 -26.28 -3.44 8.44
N GLU A 73 -27.37 -3.29 7.71
CA GLU A 73 -27.41 -3.42 6.24
C GLU A 73 -26.54 -2.36 5.55
N GLU A 74 -26.67 -1.08 5.93
CA GLU A 74 -25.81 0.01 5.43
C GLU A 74 -24.32 -0.24 5.72
N LYS A 75 -23.99 -0.72 6.92
CA LYS A 75 -22.61 -1.09 7.27
C LYS A 75 -22.10 -2.26 6.42
N ASN A 76 -22.94 -3.24 6.11
CA ASN A 76 -22.56 -4.37 5.28
C ASN A 76 -22.34 -3.96 3.81
N GLU A 77 -23.17 -3.05 3.28
CA GLU A 77 -22.96 -2.47 1.95
C GLU A 77 -21.67 -1.68 1.88
N PHE A 78 -21.38 -0.86 2.89
CA PHE A 78 -20.13 -0.12 2.98
C PHE A 78 -18.90 -1.03 3.09
N ILE A 79 -18.99 -2.12 3.87
CA ILE A 79 -17.93 -3.13 3.94
C ILE A 79 -17.72 -3.81 2.58
N LYS A 80 -18.79 -4.10 1.84
CA LYS A 80 -18.69 -4.67 0.49
C LYS A 80 -18.00 -3.70 -0.46
N PHE A 81 -18.41 -2.44 -0.47
CA PHE A 81 -17.77 -1.40 -1.28
C PHE A 81 -16.26 -1.29 -0.99
N ILE A 82 -15.87 -1.27 0.30
CA ILE A 82 -14.45 -1.25 0.67
C ILE A 82 -13.72 -2.50 0.17
N LYS A 83 -14.33 -3.68 0.26
CA LYS A 83 -13.70 -4.92 -0.24
C LYS A 83 -13.48 -4.85 -1.75
N ASP A 84 -14.49 -4.40 -2.49
CA ASP A 84 -14.43 -4.26 -3.95
C ASP A 84 -13.33 -3.25 -4.33
N GLU A 85 -13.22 -2.11 -3.64
CA GLU A 85 -12.18 -1.11 -3.87
C GLU A 85 -10.76 -1.63 -3.54
N VAL A 86 -10.62 -2.43 -2.47
CA VAL A 86 -9.36 -3.10 -2.13
C VAL A 86 -8.96 -4.11 -3.20
N GLU A 87 -9.90 -4.89 -3.71
CA GLU A 87 -9.66 -5.84 -4.79
C GLU A 87 -9.23 -5.13 -6.07
N GLU A 88 -9.89 -4.04 -6.45
CA GLU A 88 -9.51 -3.24 -7.61
C GLU A 88 -8.10 -2.66 -7.47
N LYS A 89 -7.75 -2.11 -6.31
CA LYS A 89 -6.40 -1.60 -6.04
C LYS A 89 -5.35 -2.70 -6.09
N ASN A 90 -5.64 -3.90 -5.58
CA ASN A 90 -4.72 -5.04 -5.69
C ASN A 90 -4.51 -5.45 -7.14
N ASN A 91 -5.57 -5.50 -7.96
CA ASN A 91 -5.46 -5.78 -9.39
C ASN A 91 -4.61 -4.72 -10.12
N GLN A 92 -4.73 -3.44 -9.73
CA GLN A 92 -3.88 -2.37 -10.26
C GLN A 92 -2.41 -2.57 -9.86
N ILE A 93 -2.13 -2.97 -8.62
CA ILE A 93 -0.77 -3.28 -8.14
C ILE A 93 -0.17 -4.43 -8.96
N ASP A 94 -0.91 -5.51 -9.17
CA ASP A 94 -0.45 -6.65 -9.96
C ASP A 94 -0.11 -6.26 -11.40
N ASN A 95 -0.92 -5.40 -12.00
CA ASN A 95 -0.66 -4.89 -13.35
C ASN A 95 0.59 -3.99 -13.40
N LEU A 96 0.75 -3.09 -12.43
CA LEU A 96 1.94 -2.25 -12.32
C LEU A 96 3.20 -3.09 -12.10
N GLN A 97 3.11 -4.15 -11.30
CA GLN A 97 4.22 -5.07 -11.06
C GLN A 97 4.61 -5.82 -12.34
N LYS A 98 3.64 -6.32 -13.11
CA LYS A 98 3.91 -6.93 -14.42
C LYS A 98 4.60 -5.96 -15.39
N MET A 99 4.14 -4.70 -15.45
CA MET A 99 4.77 -3.68 -16.30
C MET A 99 6.20 -3.36 -15.85
N LEU A 100 6.43 -3.30 -14.54
CA LEU A 100 7.76 -3.09 -13.98
C LEU A 100 8.70 -4.24 -14.33
N ASP A 101 8.24 -5.48 -14.20
CA ASP A 101 9.03 -6.67 -14.56
C ASP A 101 9.37 -6.69 -16.06
N GLN A 102 8.41 -6.34 -16.93
CA GLN A 102 8.65 -6.18 -18.37
C GLN A 102 9.72 -5.11 -18.66
N GLN A 103 9.63 -3.95 -18.00
CA GLN A 103 10.60 -2.88 -18.17
C GLN A 103 12.00 -3.30 -17.69
N GLN A 104 12.09 -4.03 -16.59
CA GLN A 104 13.36 -4.56 -16.09
C GLN A 104 13.99 -5.56 -17.06
N GLN A 105 13.19 -6.47 -17.62
CA GLN A 105 13.65 -7.44 -18.63
C GLN A 105 14.16 -6.73 -19.89
N LEU A 106 13.41 -5.76 -20.42
CA LEU A 106 13.82 -4.96 -21.58
C LEU A 106 15.12 -4.21 -21.28
N SER A 107 15.25 -3.59 -20.11
CA SER A 107 16.47 -2.90 -19.72
C SER A 107 17.70 -3.83 -19.65
N LEU A 108 17.52 -5.07 -19.19
CA LEU A 108 18.59 -6.07 -19.20
C LEU A 108 18.96 -6.50 -20.62
N GLN A 109 17.98 -6.68 -21.49
CA GLN A 109 18.20 -7.00 -22.91
C GLN A 109 18.94 -5.87 -23.63
N ASP A 110 18.54 -4.62 -23.41
CA ASP A 110 19.22 -3.43 -23.96
C ASP A 110 20.67 -3.34 -23.47
N LYS A 111 20.91 -3.57 -22.17
CA LYS A 111 22.29 -3.58 -21.62
C LYS A 111 23.15 -4.66 -22.27
N ASN A 112 22.60 -5.86 -22.50
CA ASN A 112 23.33 -6.95 -23.13
C ASN A 112 23.66 -6.63 -24.60
N THR A 113 22.67 -6.17 -25.37
CA THR A 113 22.88 -5.81 -26.79
C THR A 113 23.88 -4.67 -26.95
N ILE A 114 23.82 -3.64 -26.09
CA ILE A 114 24.80 -2.55 -26.07
C ILE A 114 26.21 -3.08 -25.74
N SER A 115 26.31 -4.00 -24.78
CA SER A 115 27.60 -4.64 -24.43
C SER A 115 28.19 -5.41 -25.61
N GLU A 116 27.39 -6.23 -26.28
CA GLU A 116 27.79 -6.97 -27.49
C GLU A 116 28.22 -6.04 -28.63
N GLN A 117 27.46 -4.97 -28.88
CA GLN A 117 27.80 -3.97 -29.87
C GLN A 117 29.11 -3.26 -29.53
N LYS A 118 29.34 -2.89 -28.26
CA LYS A 118 30.60 -2.31 -27.80
C LYS A 118 31.78 -3.26 -27.99
N GLN A 119 31.60 -4.56 -27.74
CA GLN A 119 32.64 -5.56 -27.97
C GLN A 119 32.97 -5.69 -29.46
N LYS A 120 31.96 -5.75 -30.34
CA LYS A 120 32.14 -5.80 -31.80
C LYS A 120 32.84 -4.55 -32.34
N LEU A 121 32.47 -3.36 -31.85
CA LEU A 121 33.14 -2.11 -32.22
C LEU A 121 34.61 -2.12 -31.77
N LYS A 122 34.89 -2.58 -30.56
CA LYS A 122 36.26 -2.69 -30.05
C LYS A 122 37.11 -3.66 -30.89
N SER A 123 36.57 -4.81 -31.28
CA SER A 123 37.31 -5.76 -32.13
C SER A 123 37.54 -5.20 -33.54
N MET A 124 36.56 -4.47 -34.09
CA MET A 124 36.72 -3.81 -35.39
C MET A 124 37.78 -2.71 -35.34
N GLN A 125 37.79 -1.87 -34.29
CA GLN A 125 38.81 -0.85 -34.09
C GLN A 125 40.22 -1.46 -34.05
N LEU A 126 40.41 -2.56 -33.30
CA LEU A 126 41.69 -3.26 -33.25
C LEU A 126 42.15 -3.78 -34.62
N MET A 127 41.22 -4.23 -35.47
CA MET A 127 41.56 -4.64 -36.85
C MET A 127 41.95 -3.45 -37.72
N ILE A 128 41.26 -2.30 -37.60
CA ILE A 128 41.60 -1.07 -38.33
C ILE A 128 42.99 -0.59 -37.91
N ASP A 129 43.25 -0.49 -36.60
CA ASP A 129 44.53 -0.06 -36.05
C ASP A 129 45.68 -0.99 -36.50
N TYR A 130 45.44 -2.30 -36.57
CA TYR A 130 46.43 -3.26 -37.08
C TYR A 130 46.72 -3.08 -38.58
N ASN A 131 45.70 -2.74 -39.38
CA ASN A 131 45.88 -2.51 -40.81
C ASN A 131 46.62 -1.20 -41.10
N ASP A 132 46.30 -0.12 -40.36
CA ASP A 132 46.97 1.19 -40.47
C ASP A 132 48.47 1.09 -40.11
N ASN A 133 48.82 0.27 -39.12
CA ASN A 133 50.22 0.02 -38.75
C ASN A 133 51.01 -0.87 -39.75
N ASN A 134 50.34 -1.56 -40.68
CA ASN A 134 50.98 -2.37 -41.72
C ASN A 134 51.11 -1.61 -43.05
N ASP A 135 50.28 -0.60 -43.32
CA ASP A 135 50.38 0.21 -44.54
C ASP A 135 51.64 1.10 -44.57
N ASP A 136 52.23 1.42 -43.40
CA ASP A 136 53.49 2.18 -43.30
C ASP A 136 54.77 1.35 -43.63
N LYS A 137 54.64 0.07 -43.99
CA LYS A 137 55.79 -0.82 -44.28
C LYS A 137 55.90 -1.32 -45.72
N THR A 138 55.06 -0.86 -46.64
CA THR A 138 55.21 -1.14 -48.08
C THR A 138 55.44 0.12 -48.91
N ASP A 139 56.39 0.96 -48.49
CA ASP A 139 57.03 1.92 -49.39
C ASP A 139 58.13 1.20 -50.19
N ASN A 140 57.72 0.47 -51.23
CA ASN A 140 58.62 0.09 -52.32
C ASN A 140 58.09 0.65 -53.64
N LYS A 141 58.60 1.84 -53.97
CA LYS A 141 58.75 2.48 -55.29
C LYS A 141 57.88 1.91 -56.43
N ASN A 142 56.88 2.67 -56.89
CA ASN A 142 56.95 3.40 -58.18
C ASN A 142 55.60 4.05 -58.56
N ASP A 143 55.72 5.14 -59.31
CA ASP A 143 54.76 5.65 -60.30
C ASP A 143 53.52 6.44 -59.84
N ASN A 144 53.76 7.74 -59.64
CA ASN A 144 53.19 8.81 -60.46
C ASN A 144 51.80 8.54 -61.08
N LEU A 145 50.71 8.90 -60.38
CA LEU A 145 49.48 9.49 -60.95
C LEU A 145 48.40 9.65 -59.85
N LYS A 146 48.48 10.74 -59.08
CA LYS A 146 47.38 11.18 -58.20
C LYS A 146 46.23 11.73 -59.05
N LYS A 147 45.40 10.85 -59.64
CA LYS A 147 44.11 11.25 -60.23
C LYS A 147 43.07 11.39 -59.11
N HIS A 148 42.79 12.62 -58.72
CA HIS A 148 41.73 12.94 -57.79
C HIS A 148 40.35 12.85 -58.47
N TRP A 149 39.56 11.88 -58.03
CA TRP A 149 38.15 11.61 -58.33
C TRP A 149 37.14 12.77 -58.14
N TRP A 150 37.55 13.92 -57.59
CA TRP A 150 36.68 15.07 -57.31
C TRP A 150 36.65 16.15 -58.40
N LYS A 151 37.41 16.00 -59.51
CA LYS A 151 37.52 17.04 -60.56
C LYS A 151 36.44 16.99 -61.66
N PHE A 152 35.42 16.16 -61.53
CA PHE A 152 34.35 16.02 -62.54
C PHE A 152 33.07 16.80 -62.25
N TRP A 153 33.05 17.63 -61.20
CA TRP A 153 31.88 18.44 -60.82
C TRP A 153 32.22 19.92 -60.70
N ILE A 154 32.60 20.54 -61.83
CA ILE A 154 32.55 21.98 -62.05
C ILE A 154 32.08 22.25 -63.46
#